data_AF-A0A8R7REG3-F1
#
_entry.id   AF-A0A8R7REG3-F1
#
_cell.length_a   1.000
_cell.length_b   1.000
_cell.length_c   1.000
_cell.angle_alpha   90.00
_cell.angle_beta   90.00
_cell.angle_gamma   90.00
#
_symmetry.space_group_name_H-M   'P 1'
#
loop_
_entity.id
_entity.type
_entity.pdbx_description
1 polymer ?
#
loop_
_entity_poly.entity_id
_entity_poly.type
_entity_poly.pdbx_seq_one_letter_code
_entity_poly.pdbx_strand_id
1 'polypeptide(L)'
;MQSAAAPTRAGSRLCTRCGERKAALKRPKTLEQICRECFYIVFEDEIHQTIVDNNLFKAGERVAIGASGGKDSTVLAYVLSELNKRHKYGLDLFLLSIDEGITGYRDDSLETVKRNELQYGLPLKIVSYKDLYDWTMDDIVKAIGLKNNCTFCGVFRRQALDRGAALLKVDKIVTGHNADDIAETVLLNILRGDIARLSRCTFITTGEDGPIPRCKPFKYTYEKEIVMYAYFKKLDYFSTECIYSPNAYRGFAREFIKDLERMRPRAILDIITSGENFRISTTTRMPEQGTCERCGYISSQKLCKACVLLDGLNRGLPKLGIGRTAKVGAGADGSGEQQGKRAERRNRSSLQGKHGNLDF
;
A
#
# COMPACT_ATOMS: atom_id res chain seq x y z
N MET A 1 43.76 -20.91 36.70
CA MET A 1 42.28 -20.90 36.76
C MET A 1 41.83 -19.45 36.92
N GLN A 2 41.62 -18.74 35.82
CA GLN A 2 40.97 -17.41 35.85
C GLN A 2 39.50 -17.64 35.56
N SER A 3 38.66 -17.46 36.57
CA SER A 3 37.21 -17.50 36.43
C SER A 3 36.77 -16.26 35.64
N ALA A 4 36.38 -16.46 34.38
CA ALA A 4 35.70 -15.45 33.59
C ALA A 4 34.36 -15.11 34.29
N ALA A 5 34.25 -13.89 34.82
CA ALA A 5 33.00 -13.38 35.36
C ALA A 5 31.97 -13.30 34.22
N ALA A 6 30.83 -13.96 34.43
CA ALA A 6 29.69 -13.88 33.51
C ALA A 6 29.22 -12.41 33.39
N PRO A 7 28.81 -11.94 32.20
CA PRO A 7 28.33 -10.59 32.03
C PRO A 7 27.07 -10.38 32.89
N THR A 8 27.14 -9.41 33.79
CA THR A 8 26.02 -8.95 34.61
C THR A 8 24.86 -8.55 33.69
N ARG A 9 23.74 -9.26 33.79
CA ARG A 9 22.48 -8.88 33.11
C ARG A 9 22.16 -7.44 33.52
N ALA A 10 22.30 -6.50 32.58
CA ALA A 10 21.91 -5.11 32.78
C ALA A 10 20.49 -5.07 33.36
N GLY A 11 20.33 -4.52 34.56
CA GLY A 11 19.04 -4.43 35.24
C GLY A 11 17.99 -3.82 34.31
N SER A 12 16.79 -4.42 34.27
CA SER A 12 15.70 -3.95 33.42
C SER A 12 15.45 -2.47 33.69
N ARG A 13 15.75 -1.60 32.74
CA ARG A 13 15.57 -0.16 32.86
C ARG A 13 14.09 0.16 33.09
N LEU A 14 13.82 1.15 33.92
CA LEU A 14 12.46 1.67 34.14
C LEU A 14 11.98 2.40 32.88
N CYS A 15 10.66 2.45 32.70
CA CYS A 15 10.03 3.16 31.60
C CYS A 15 10.38 4.65 31.67
N THR A 16 10.93 5.20 30.59
CA THR A 16 11.34 6.61 30.52
C THR A 16 10.18 7.60 30.57
N ARG A 17 8.93 7.13 30.38
CA ARG A 17 7.72 7.97 30.40
C ARG A 17 7.06 8.04 31.77
N CYS A 18 6.83 6.89 32.43
CA CYS A 18 6.16 6.86 33.73
C CYS A 18 7.11 6.71 34.92
N GLY A 19 8.36 6.30 34.74
CA GLY A 19 9.32 6.07 35.84
C GLY A 19 9.00 4.88 36.76
N GLU A 20 7.79 4.33 36.72
CA GLU A 20 7.33 3.32 37.68
C GLU A 20 7.49 1.87 37.17
N ARG A 21 7.05 1.63 35.93
CA ARG A 21 6.97 0.28 35.35
C ARG A 21 8.26 -0.07 34.62
N LYS A 22 8.62 -1.35 34.60
CA LYS A 22 9.74 -1.84 33.77
C LYS A 22 9.48 -1.56 32.28
N ALA A 23 10.51 -1.13 31.57
CA ALA A 23 10.42 -1.00 30.12
C ALA A 23 10.17 -2.38 29.48
N ALA A 24 9.20 -2.44 28.57
CA ALA A 24 8.80 -3.65 27.86
C ALA A 24 9.31 -3.67 26.42
N LEU A 25 9.52 -2.50 25.82
CA LEU A 25 10.08 -2.34 24.49
C LEU A 25 11.00 -1.13 24.42
N LYS A 26 11.80 -1.08 23.35
CA LYS A 26 12.48 0.11 22.88
C LYS A 26 11.82 0.55 21.58
N ARG A 27 11.24 1.75 21.54
CA ARG A 27 10.53 2.27 20.35
C ARG A 27 11.49 2.35 19.16
N PRO A 28 11.17 1.75 17.99
CA PRO A 28 11.98 1.84 16.79
C PRO A 28 12.22 3.29 16.35
N LYS A 29 11.18 4.14 16.39
CA LYS A 29 11.22 5.52 15.90
C LYS A 29 12.09 6.46 16.76
N THR A 30 11.97 6.37 18.08
CA THR A 30 12.58 7.34 19.02
C THR A 30 13.67 6.75 19.91
N LEU A 31 13.82 5.43 19.92
CA LEU A 31 14.72 4.69 20.81
C LEU A 31 14.37 4.79 22.32
N GLU A 32 13.22 5.37 22.65
CA GLU A 32 12.69 5.44 24.02
C GLU A 32 12.38 4.05 24.57
N GLN A 33 12.74 3.79 25.82
CA GLN A 33 12.46 2.53 26.50
C GLN A 33 11.21 2.68 27.35
N ILE A 34 10.11 2.04 26.96
CA ILE A 34 8.80 2.29 27.58
C ILE A 34 8.06 0.99 27.94
N CYS A 35 7.21 1.08 28.96
CA CYS A 35 6.31 -0.01 29.34
C CYS A 35 5.13 -0.12 28.34
N ARG A 36 4.39 -1.23 28.40
CA ARG A 36 3.27 -1.50 27.48
C ARG A 36 2.17 -0.45 27.55
N GLU A 37 1.76 -0.07 28.76
CA GLU A 37 0.70 0.93 28.94
C GLU A 37 1.07 2.30 28.36
N CYS A 38 2.29 2.77 28.61
CA CYS A 38 2.76 4.02 28.03
C CYS A 38 2.92 3.92 26.50
N PHE A 39 3.24 2.74 25.98
CA PHE A 39 3.30 2.52 24.54
C PHE A 39 1.93 2.62 23.88
N TYR A 40 0.87 2.04 24.47
CA TYR A 40 -0.48 2.16 23.91
C TYR A 40 -0.92 3.62 23.81
N ILE A 41 -0.74 4.38 24.89
CA ILE A 41 -1.11 5.80 24.94
C ILE A 41 -0.35 6.57 23.87
N VAL A 42 0.98 6.50 23.85
CA VAL A 42 1.79 7.28 22.90
C VAL A 42 1.54 6.85 21.45
N PHE A 43 1.36 5.55 21.20
CA PHE A 43 1.07 5.04 19.85
C PHE A 43 -0.27 5.59 19.34
N GLU A 44 -1.33 5.50 20.15
CA GLU A 44 -2.67 5.97 19.80
C GLU A 44 -2.72 7.50 19.70
N ASP A 45 -2.05 8.22 20.60
CA ASP A 45 -1.99 9.69 20.63
C ASP A 45 -1.25 10.25 19.40
N GLU A 46 -0.15 9.62 18.95
CA GLU A 46 0.54 10.03 17.72
C GLU A 46 -0.36 9.88 16.47
N ILE A 47 -1.20 8.84 16.45
CA ILE A 47 -2.17 8.61 15.37
C ILE A 47 -3.32 9.61 15.47
N HIS A 48 -3.83 9.88 16.68
CA HIS A 48 -4.82 10.92 16.94
C HIS A 48 -4.32 12.28 16.46
N GLN A 49 -3.10 12.66 16.81
CA GLN A 49 -2.49 13.92 16.39
C GLN A 49 -2.37 13.99 14.87
N THR A 50 -1.94 12.90 14.22
CA THR A 50 -1.89 12.80 12.75
C THR A 50 -3.28 13.02 12.11
N ILE A 51 -4.34 12.48 12.72
CA ILE A 51 -5.72 12.66 12.24
C ILE A 51 -6.16 14.11 12.39
N VAL A 52 -5.94 14.73 13.55
CA VAL A 52 -6.39 16.10 13.88
C VAL A 52 -5.62 17.14 13.09
N ASP A 53 -4.28 17.07 13.06
CA ASP A 53 -3.42 18.04 12.35
C ASP A 53 -3.73 18.13 10.85
N ASN A 54 -4.21 17.03 10.28
CA ASN A 54 -4.54 16.93 8.86
C ASN A 54 -6.05 17.00 8.59
N ASN A 55 -6.87 17.25 9.61
CA ASN A 55 -8.34 17.31 9.52
C ASN A 55 -8.92 16.13 8.72
N LEU A 56 -8.44 14.90 8.98
CA LEU A 56 -8.76 13.74 8.13
C LEU A 56 -10.25 13.40 8.12
N PHE A 57 -10.97 13.70 9.21
CA PHE A 57 -12.38 13.36 9.36
C PHE A 57 -13.22 14.55 9.84
N LYS A 58 -14.50 14.50 9.50
CA LYS A 58 -15.54 15.38 10.06
C LYS A 58 -16.54 14.52 10.84
N ALA A 59 -17.13 15.10 11.89
CA ALA A 59 -18.14 14.40 12.66
C ALA A 59 -19.34 14.01 11.79
N GLY A 60 -19.86 12.80 11.98
CA GLY A 60 -20.95 12.24 11.19
C GLY A 60 -20.53 11.58 9.86
N GLU A 61 -19.25 11.65 9.47
CA GLU A 61 -18.79 10.97 8.26
C GLU A 61 -18.85 9.45 8.39
N ARG A 62 -19.23 8.79 7.30
CA ARG A 62 -19.23 7.35 7.13
C ARG A 62 -17.89 6.93 6.53
N VAL A 63 -17.16 6.07 7.23
CA VAL A 63 -15.75 5.78 6.92
C VAL A 63 -15.56 4.27 6.76
N ALA A 64 -15.13 3.84 5.57
CA ALA A 64 -14.77 2.45 5.31
C ALA A 64 -13.29 2.18 5.57
N ILE A 65 -12.99 1.24 6.46
CA ILE A 65 -11.64 0.76 6.73
C ILE A 65 -11.36 -0.42 5.79
N GLY A 66 -10.34 -0.29 4.95
CA GLY A 66 -9.88 -1.36 4.08
C GLY A 66 -9.32 -2.53 4.90
N ALA A 67 -10.07 -3.63 4.96
CA ALA A 67 -9.78 -4.79 5.80
C ALA A 67 -9.19 -5.93 4.95
N SER A 68 -7.87 -6.11 5.01
CA SER A 68 -7.22 -7.26 4.38
C SER A 68 -7.12 -8.46 5.31
N GLY A 69 -7.43 -8.31 6.60
CA GLY A 69 -7.21 -9.33 7.63
C GLY A 69 -5.77 -9.38 8.13
N GLY A 70 -4.85 -8.64 7.50
CA GLY A 70 -3.48 -8.50 7.95
C GLY A 70 -3.32 -7.51 9.10
N LYS A 71 -2.14 -7.57 9.74
CA LYS A 71 -1.78 -6.79 10.94
C LYS A 71 -2.13 -5.30 10.85
N ASP A 72 -1.78 -4.64 9.74
CA ASP A 72 -1.91 -3.18 9.63
C ASP A 72 -3.39 -2.77 9.56
N SER A 73 -4.20 -3.53 8.81
CA SER A 73 -5.64 -3.27 8.72
C SER A 73 -6.38 -3.59 10.02
N THR A 74 -5.99 -4.66 10.73
CA THR A 74 -6.58 -5.02 12.02
C THR A 74 -6.26 -3.97 13.08
N VAL A 75 -4.99 -3.55 13.19
CA VAL A 75 -4.58 -2.50 14.14
C VAL A 75 -5.26 -1.19 13.81
N LEU A 76 -5.38 -0.83 12.52
CA LEU A 76 -6.10 0.36 12.09
C LEU A 76 -7.58 0.34 12.52
N ALA A 77 -8.27 -0.79 12.33
CA ALA A 77 -9.65 -0.93 12.75
C ALA A 77 -9.81 -0.80 14.27
N TYR A 78 -8.92 -1.44 15.04
CA TYR A 78 -8.91 -1.35 16.49
C TYR A 78 -8.66 0.09 16.96
N VAL A 79 -7.57 0.72 16.51
CA VAL A 79 -7.17 2.06 16.94
C VAL A 79 -8.22 3.10 16.55
N LEU A 80 -8.76 3.06 15.33
CA LEU A 80 -9.82 4.01 14.95
C LEU A 80 -11.08 3.82 15.78
N SER A 81 -11.44 2.59 16.14
CA SER A 81 -12.58 2.34 17.03
C SER A 81 -12.35 2.91 18.43
N GLU A 82 -11.15 2.72 18.99
CA GLU A 82 -10.77 3.27 20.29
C GLU A 82 -10.72 4.80 20.28
N LEU A 83 -10.11 5.41 19.26
CA LEU A 83 -10.03 6.85 19.13
C LEU A 83 -11.40 7.49 18.88
N ASN A 84 -12.26 6.86 18.06
CA ASN A 84 -13.62 7.33 17.83
C ASN A 84 -14.42 7.38 19.14
N LYS A 85 -14.28 6.36 20.01
CA LYS A 85 -14.91 6.32 21.34
C LYS A 85 -14.30 7.35 22.31
N ARG A 86 -12.97 7.39 22.41
CA ARG A 86 -12.23 8.23 23.36
C ARG A 86 -12.37 9.72 23.07
N HIS A 87 -12.21 10.11 21.81
CA HIS A 87 -12.22 11.51 21.38
C HIS A 87 -13.57 11.95 20.78
N LYS A 88 -14.57 11.06 20.74
CA LYS A 88 -15.92 11.32 20.23
C LYS A 88 -15.91 11.91 18.82
N TYR A 89 -15.12 11.33 17.91
CA TYR A 89 -15.08 11.80 16.51
C TYR A 89 -16.47 11.73 15.84
N GLY A 90 -17.35 10.83 16.29
CA GLY A 90 -18.68 10.68 15.74
C GLY A 90 -18.68 10.04 14.35
N LEU A 91 -17.72 9.16 14.08
CA LEU A 91 -17.61 8.45 12.80
C LEU A 91 -18.48 7.19 12.81
N ASP A 92 -19.09 6.92 11.67
CA ASP A 92 -19.79 5.67 11.38
C ASP A 92 -18.81 4.74 10.64
N LEU A 93 -18.25 3.76 11.35
CA LEU A 93 -17.13 2.95 10.89
C LEU A 93 -17.60 1.62 10.27
N PHE A 94 -17.09 1.31 9.07
CA PHE A 94 -17.37 0.08 8.34
C PHE A 94 -16.08 -0.66 8.01
N LEU A 95 -16.15 -1.98 7.91
CA LEU A 95 -15.09 -2.78 7.30
C LEU A 95 -15.42 -3.03 5.83
N LEU A 96 -14.44 -2.79 4.94
CA LEU A 96 -14.55 -3.09 3.52
C LEU A 96 -13.40 -4.03 3.13
N SER A 97 -13.75 -5.25 2.75
CA SER A 97 -12.81 -6.32 2.41
C SER A 97 -12.99 -6.72 0.95
N ILE A 98 -11.88 -6.95 0.25
CA ILE A 98 -11.88 -7.36 -1.16
C ILE A 98 -11.46 -8.83 -1.24
N ASP A 99 -12.30 -9.68 -1.79
CA ASP A 99 -11.94 -11.08 -2.06
C ASP A 99 -11.32 -11.20 -3.46
N GLU A 100 -10.00 -11.39 -3.51
CA GLU A 100 -9.29 -11.55 -4.76
C GLU A 100 -9.45 -12.95 -5.39
N GLY A 101 -9.98 -13.94 -4.66
CA GLY A 101 -10.08 -15.33 -5.11
C GLY A 101 -8.70 -15.99 -5.28
N ILE A 102 -7.87 -15.96 -4.22
CA ILE A 102 -6.59 -16.67 -4.17
C ILE A 102 -6.77 -17.88 -3.24
N THR A 103 -6.79 -19.07 -3.82
CA THR A 103 -7.05 -20.33 -3.11
C THR A 103 -6.02 -20.59 -2.02
N GLY A 104 -6.46 -20.95 -0.82
CA GLY A 104 -5.58 -21.30 0.31
C GLY A 104 -4.83 -20.11 0.93
N TYR A 105 -5.22 -18.88 0.56
CA TYR A 105 -4.72 -17.65 1.17
C TYR A 105 -5.88 -16.76 1.60
N ARG A 106 -6.82 -16.50 0.68
CA ARG A 106 -7.86 -15.50 0.95
C ARG A 106 -8.97 -16.03 1.84
N ASP A 107 -9.23 -17.34 1.82
CA ASP A 107 -10.22 -18.00 2.67
C ASP A 107 -9.96 -17.76 4.16
N ASP A 108 -8.77 -18.13 4.64
CA ASP A 108 -8.33 -17.93 6.02
C ASP A 108 -8.31 -16.44 6.41
N SER A 109 -7.84 -15.61 5.48
CA SER A 109 -7.76 -14.17 5.66
C SER A 109 -9.14 -13.53 5.82
N LEU A 110 -10.15 -13.98 5.07
CA LEU A 110 -11.54 -13.52 5.20
C LEU A 110 -12.19 -14.02 6.49
N GLU A 111 -11.86 -15.22 6.96
CA GLU A 111 -12.32 -15.71 8.26
C GLU A 111 -11.86 -14.79 9.39
N THR A 112 -10.60 -14.36 9.39
CA THR A 112 -10.10 -13.34 10.33
C THR A 112 -10.85 -12.02 10.21
N VAL A 113 -11.16 -11.56 8.99
CA VAL A 113 -11.94 -10.32 8.82
C VAL A 113 -13.36 -10.45 9.38
N LYS A 114 -14.02 -11.61 9.25
CA LYS A 114 -15.32 -11.89 9.87
C LYS A 114 -15.23 -11.92 11.41
N ARG A 115 -14.15 -12.48 11.97
CA ARG A 115 -13.90 -12.44 13.41
C ARG A 115 -13.69 -11.00 13.90
N ASN A 116 -12.98 -10.17 13.13
CA ASN A 116 -12.80 -8.74 13.42
C ASN A 116 -14.13 -7.95 13.42
N GLU A 117 -15.05 -8.25 12.50
CA GLU A 117 -16.40 -7.67 12.50
C GLU A 117 -17.10 -7.91 13.84
N LEU A 118 -17.12 -9.17 14.29
CA LEU A 118 -17.76 -9.55 15.56
C LEU A 118 -17.04 -8.94 16.76
N GLN A 119 -15.71 -8.97 16.77
CA GLN A 119 -14.91 -8.49 17.89
C GLN A 119 -15.01 -6.97 18.08
N TYR A 120 -15.04 -6.20 16.99
CA TYR A 120 -15.05 -4.74 17.04
C TYR A 120 -16.45 -4.13 16.88
N GLY A 121 -17.45 -4.94 16.52
CA GLY A 121 -18.82 -4.49 16.28
C GLY A 121 -18.93 -3.56 15.06
N LEU A 122 -18.11 -3.80 14.03
CA LEU A 122 -18.03 -2.97 12.83
C LEU A 122 -18.66 -3.71 11.63
N PRO A 123 -19.71 -3.17 10.99
CA PRO A 123 -20.36 -3.86 9.88
C PRO A 123 -19.39 -4.12 8.72
N LEU A 124 -19.39 -5.35 8.19
CA LEU A 124 -18.50 -5.78 7.12
C LEU A 124 -19.21 -5.87 5.77
N LYS A 125 -18.57 -5.28 4.75
CA LYS A 125 -18.87 -5.56 3.35
C LYS A 125 -17.70 -6.28 2.70
N ILE A 126 -17.99 -7.43 2.09
CA ILE A 126 -17.07 -8.15 1.22
C ILE A 126 -17.48 -7.90 -0.23
N VAL A 127 -16.51 -7.65 -1.10
CA VAL A 127 -16.69 -7.53 -2.55
C VAL A 127 -15.66 -8.41 -3.24
N SER A 128 -16.08 -9.31 -4.12
CA SER A 128 -15.16 -10.26 -4.77
C SER A 128 -14.76 -9.83 -6.18
N TYR A 129 -13.57 -10.24 -6.62
CA TYR A 129 -13.17 -10.07 -8.02
C TYR A 129 -14.05 -10.88 -8.96
N LYS A 130 -14.51 -12.06 -8.51
CA LYS A 130 -15.40 -12.91 -9.29
C LYS A 130 -16.69 -12.17 -9.63
N ASP A 131 -17.31 -11.50 -8.67
CA ASP A 131 -18.56 -10.75 -8.90
C ASP A 131 -18.33 -9.48 -9.72
N LEU A 132 -17.20 -8.80 -9.52
CA LEU A 132 -16.94 -7.50 -10.15
C LEU A 132 -16.43 -7.58 -11.59
N TYR A 133 -15.70 -8.65 -11.90
CA TYR A 133 -14.91 -8.78 -13.12
C TYR A 133 -15.12 -10.12 -13.83
N ASP A 134 -15.77 -11.11 -13.21
CA ASP A 134 -15.85 -12.51 -13.67
C ASP A 134 -14.50 -13.27 -13.67
N TRP A 135 -13.47 -12.68 -13.04
CA TRP A 135 -12.14 -13.26 -12.92
C TRP A 135 -11.74 -13.36 -11.45
N THR A 136 -11.11 -14.47 -11.05
CA THR A 136 -10.33 -14.53 -9.81
C THR A 136 -8.86 -14.22 -10.08
N MET A 137 -8.07 -13.97 -9.03
CA MET A 137 -6.63 -13.85 -9.18
C MET A 137 -5.98 -15.15 -9.65
N ASP A 138 -6.50 -16.31 -9.24
CA ASP A 138 -6.02 -17.60 -9.72
C ASP A 138 -6.26 -17.76 -11.23
N ASP A 139 -7.43 -17.33 -11.73
CA ASP A 139 -7.73 -17.33 -13.18
C ASP A 139 -6.80 -16.38 -13.95
N ILE A 140 -6.54 -15.19 -13.40
CA ILE A 140 -5.62 -14.21 -14.00
C ILE A 140 -4.21 -14.80 -14.07
N VAL A 141 -3.72 -15.42 -12.99
CA VAL A 141 -2.38 -16.04 -12.98
C VAL A 141 -2.29 -17.20 -13.95
N LYS A 142 -3.34 -18.02 -14.09
CA LYS A 142 -3.41 -19.07 -15.14
C LYS A 142 -3.29 -18.48 -16.55
N ALA A 143 -3.91 -17.33 -16.80
CA ALA A 143 -3.89 -16.68 -18.11
C ALA A 143 -2.58 -15.96 -18.45
N ILE A 144 -1.92 -15.33 -17.47
CA ILE A 144 -0.79 -14.41 -17.72
C ILE A 144 0.55 -14.93 -17.19
N GLY A 145 0.52 -15.95 -16.32
CA GLY A 145 1.65 -16.44 -15.55
C GLY A 145 1.95 -15.62 -14.28
N LEU A 146 3.09 -15.91 -13.65
CA LEU A 146 3.50 -15.30 -12.38
C LEU A 146 4.06 -13.88 -12.53
N LYS A 147 4.42 -13.46 -13.75
CA LYS A 147 4.94 -12.11 -14.00
C LYS A 147 3.79 -11.12 -14.12
N ASN A 148 3.93 -9.95 -13.50
CA ASN A 148 2.97 -8.85 -13.54
C ASN A 148 1.60 -9.09 -12.89
N ASN A 149 1.34 -10.24 -12.26
CA ASN A 149 0.07 -10.52 -11.57
C ASN A 149 -0.29 -9.47 -10.49
N CYS A 150 0.70 -8.97 -9.75
CA CYS A 150 0.53 -7.93 -8.74
C CYS A 150 0.09 -6.59 -9.36
N THR A 151 0.36 -6.37 -10.65
CA THR A 151 -0.15 -5.20 -11.37
C THR A 151 -1.65 -5.31 -11.58
N PHE A 152 -2.14 -6.48 -12.03
CA PHE A 152 -3.59 -6.73 -12.16
C PHE A 152 -4.27 -6.63 -10.80
N CYS A 153 -3.75 -7.36 -9.81
CA CYS A 153 -4.28 -7.34 -8.45
C CYS A 153 -4.35 -5.92 -7.89
N GLY A 154 -3.26 -5.15 -7.94
CA GLY A 154 -3.25 -3.79 -7.40
C GLY A 154 -4.14 -2.79 -8.16
N VAL A 155 -4.41 -3.01 -9.45
CA VAL A 155 -5.33 -2.18 -10.24
C VAL A 155 -6.79 -2.54 -9.93
N PHE A 156 -7.13 -3.82 -9.94
CA PHE A 156 -8.46 -4.32 -9.64
C PHE A 156 -8.85 -4.09 -8.18
N ARG A 157 -7.92 -4.21 -7.22
CA ARG A 157 -8.18 -3.93 -5.80
C ARG A 157 -8.57 -2.49 -5.59
N ARG A 158 -7.89 -1.56 -6.26
CA ARG A 158 -8.20 -0.13 -6.15
C ARG A 158 -9.62 0.16 -6.67
N GLN A 159 -9.97 -0.34 -7.84
CA GLN A 159 -11.31 -0.17 -8.38
C GLN A 159 -12.37 -0.90 -7.54
N ALA A 160 -12.06 -2.07 -6.99
CA ALA A 160 -12.97 -2.84 -6.14
C ALA A 160 -13.26 -2.10 -4.82
N LEU A 161 -12.25 -1.44 -4.24
CA LEU A 161 -12.44 -0.57 -3.08
C LEU A 161 -13.35 0.63 -3.42
N ASP A 162 -13.18 1.27 -4.57
CA ASP A 162 -14.04 2.38 -4.97
C ASP A 162 -15.49 1.91 -5.17
N ARG A 163 -15.69 0.76 -5.81
CA ARG A 163 -17.02 0.14 -5.98
C ARG A 163 -17.65 -0.25 -4.64
N GLY A 164 -16.89 -0.88 -3.75
CA GLY A 164 -17.36 -1.27 -2.43
C GLY A 164 -17.73 -0.08 -1.56
N ALA A 165 -16.95 1.00 -1.64
CA ALA A 165 -17.24 2.23 -0.94
C ALA A 165 -18.49 2.93 -1.47
N ALA A 166 -18.70 2.94 -2.80
CA ALA A 166 -19.95 3.42 -3.39
C ALA A 166 -21.18 2.61 -2.94
N LEU A 167 -21.06 1.27 -2.84
CA LEU A 167 -22.12 0.40 -2.32
C LEU A 167 -22.47 0.69 -0.86
N LEU A 168 -21.45 0.97 -0.03
CA LEU A 168 -21.64 1.35 1.37
C LEU A 168 -22.12 2.80 1.55
N LYS A 169 -22.03 3.63 0.51
CA LYS A 169 -22.27 5.09 0.56
C LYS A 169 -21.43 5.75 1.67
N VAL A 170 -20.14 5.44 1.68
CA VAL A 170 -19.17 6.04 2.61
C VAL A 170 -18.59 7.32 2.02
N ASP A 171 -18.22 8.25 2.89
CA ASP A 171 -17.60 9.52 2.51
C ASP A 171 -16.09 9.35 2.28
N LYS A 172 -15.45 8.43 3.02
CA LYS A 172 -14.00 8.20 2.98
C LYS A 172 -13.62 6.74 3.10
N ILE A 173 -12.48 6.38 2.51
CA ILE A 173 -11.81 5.11 2.73
C ILE A 173 -10.54 5.34 3.54
N VAL A 174 -10.27 4.50 4.52
CA VAL A 174 -9.03 4.50 5.29
C VAL A 174 -8.26 3.22 5.01
N THR A 175 -6.96 3.33 4.82
CA THR A 175 -6.09 2.16 4.57
C THR A 175 -4.93 2.13 5.56
N GLY A 176 -4.50 0.91 5.92
CA GLY A 176 -3.40 0.68 6.87
C GLY A 176 -2.00 0.93 6.29
N HIS A 177 -1.85 1.81 5.29
CA HIS A 177 -0.53 2.14 4.75
C HIS A 177 0.29 2.87 5.83
N ASN A 178 1.41 2.28 6.20
CA ASN A 178 2.27 2.74 7.28
C ASN A 178 3.47 3.56 6.75
N ALA A 179 4.32 4.08 7.64
CA ALA A 179 5.46 4.90 7.27
C ALA A 179 6.44 4.18 6.31
N ASP A 180 6.68 2.89 6.55
CA ASP A 180 7.52 2.05 5.71
C ASP A 180 6.95 1.96 4.28
N ASP A 181 5.64 1.72 4.11
CA ASP A 181 4.98 1.68 2.80
C ASP A 181 5.13 3.01 2.02
N ILE A 182 5.04 4.14 2.72
CA ILE A 182 5.18 5.47 2.12
C ILE A 182 6.64 5.71 1.72
N ALA A 183 7.59 5.37 2.57
CA ALA A 183 9.02 5.47 2.26
C ALA A 183 9.40 4.56 1.06
N GLU A 184 8.90 3.32 1.02
CA GLU A 184 9.05 2.41 -0.12
C GLU A 184 8.51 3.07 -1.40
N THR A 185 7.35 3.70 -1.32
CA THR A 185 6.72 4.34 -2.47
C THR A 185 7.50 5.57 -2.95
N VAL A 186 8.02 6.39 -2.05
CA VAL A 186 8.89 7.54 -2.38
C VAL A 186 10.13 7.03 -3.14
N LEU A 187 10.85 6.06 -2.56
CA LEU A 187 12.06 5.49 -3.16
C LEU A 187 11.78 4.90 -4.55
N LEU A 188 10.72 4.10 -4.68
CA LEU A 188 10.34 3.50 -5.96
C LEU A 188 10.03 4.54 -7.03
N ASN A 189 9.41 5.68 -6.68
CA ASN A 189 9.09 6.73 -7.64
C ASN A 189 10.34 7.54 -8.03
N ILE A 190 11.29 7.76 -7.11
CA ILE A 190 12.60 8.35 -7.41
C ILE A 190 13.35 7.47 -8.42
N LEU A 191 13.52 6.18 -8.11
CA LEU A 191 14.25 5.23 -8.97
C LEU A 191 13.63 5.08 -10.37
N ARG A 192 12.31 5.25 -10.48
CA ARG A 192 11.59 5.20 -11.77
C ARG A 192 11.56 6.53 -12.52
N GLY A 193 12.01 7.62 -11.91
CA GLY A 193 11.83 8.97 -12.44
C GLY A 193 10.36 9.35 -12.65
N ASP A 194 9.43 8.82 -11.83
CA ASP A 194 8.00 9.11 -11.95
C ASP A 194 7.61 10.34 -11.12
N ILE A 195 8.01 11.51 -11.61
CA ILE A 195 7.85 12.81 -10.94
C ILE A 195 6.38 13.12 -10.62
N ALA A 196 5.45 12.77 -11.51
CA ALA A 196 4.01 13.00 -11.31
C ALA A 196 3.38 12.12 -10.21
N ARG A 197 3.99 10.97 -9.89
CA ARG A 197 3.60 10.16 -8.73
C ARG A 197 4.35 10.58 -7.47
N LEU A 198 5.61 10.98 -7.61
CA LEU A 198 6.43 11.46 -6.50
C LEU A 198 5.79 12.67 -5.81
N SER A 199 5.17 13.60 -6.56
CA SER A 199 4.46 14.77 -5.98
C SER A 199 3.34 14.41 -5.01
N ARG A 200 2.70 13.26 -5.21
CA ARG A 200 1.43 12.93 -4.56
C ARG A 200 1.55 11.71 -3.64
N CYS A 201 2.66 10.98 -3.68
CA CYS A 201 2.78 9.72 -2.95
C CYS A 201 2.83 9.90 -1.43
N THR A 202 3.30 11.05 -0.96
CA THR A 202 3.33 11.43 0.46
C THR A 202 2.04 12.09 0.94
N PHE A 203 1.05 12.34 0.07
CA PHE A 203 -0.23 12.91 0.50
C PHE A 203 -0.93 11.98 1.49
N ILE A 204 -1.38 12.58 2.58
CA ILE A 204 -2.10 11.87 3.64
C ILE A 204 -3.51 11.49 3.20
N THR A 205 -4.14 12.38 2.44
CA THR A 205 -5.39 12.14 1.73
C THR A 205 -5.12 12.15 0.24
N THR A 206 -5.61 11.14 -0.47
CA THR A 206 -5.49 11.04 -1.93
C THR A 206 -6.87 10.94 -2.55
N GLY A 207 -7.04 11.51 -3.75
CA GLY A 207 -8.32 11.48 -4.46
C GLY A 207 -9.40 12.39 -3.85
N GLU A 208 -9.00 13.51 -3.25
CA GLU A 208 -9.93 14.56 -2.78
C GLU A 208 -10.78 15.12 -3.93
N ASP A 209 -10.20 15.24 -5.13
CA ASP A 209 -10.92 15.62 -6.36
C ASP A 209 -11.74 14.46 -6.97
N GLY A 210 -11.82 13.33 -6.26
CA GLY A 210 -12.52 12.12 -6.67
C GLY A 210 -13.81 11.91 -5.87
N PRO A 211 -14.64 10.92 -6.24
CA PRO A 211 -15.88 10.65 -5.52
C PRO A 211 -15.65 10.16 -4.08
N ILE A 212 -14.51 9.51 -3.79
CA ILE A 212 -14.23 8.91 -2.48
C ILE A 212 -12.75 9.12 -2.11
N PRO A 213 -12.43 10.10 -1.26
CA PRO A 213 -11.07 10.31 -0.77
C PRO A 213 -10.55 9.13 0.06
N ARG A 214 -9.24 8.91 -0.02
CA ARG A 214 -8.53 7.85 0.71
C ARG A 214 -7.54 8.44 1.70
N CYS A 215 -7.69 8.11 2.98
CA CYS A 215 -6.87 8.63 4.07
C CYS A 215 -5.91 7.57 4.62
N LYS A 216 -4.76 8.03 5.16
CA LYS A 216 -3.70 7.17 5.70
C LYS A 216 -3.30 7.61 7.12
N PRO A 217 -4.05 7.23 8.17
CA PRO A 217 -3.73 7.60 9.55
C PRO A 217 -2.38 7.10 10.03
N PHE A 218 -1.88 6.00 9.46
CA PHE A 218 -0.57 5.42 9.80
C PHE A 218 0.60 6.00 9.01
N LYS A 219 0.41 7.12 8.29
CA LYS A 219 1.45 7.75 7.45
C LYS A 219 2.79 7.92 8.16
N TYR A 220 2.81 8.21 9.47
CA TYR A 220 4.02 8.40 10.26
C TYR A 220 4.27 7.31 11.32
N THR A 221 3.50 6.22 11.25
CA THR A 221 3.56 5.09 12.18
C THR A 221 4.42 3.98 11.58
N TYR A 222 5.40 3.49 12.33
CA TYR A 222 6.34 2.47 11.84
C TYR A 222 5.67 1.08 11.83
N GLU A 223 5.96 0.27 10.82
CA GLU A 223 5.45 -1.10 10.72
C GLU A 223 5.80 -1.92 11.98
N LYS A 224 7.02 -1.77 12.50
CA LYS A 224 7.44 -2.45 13.74
C LYS A 224 6.60 -2.06 14.96
N GLU A 225 6.18 -0.80 15.06
CA GLU A 225 5.32 -0.37 16.16
C GLU A 225 3.91 -0.95 16.00
N ILE A 226 3.38 -1.02 14.77
CA ILE A 226 2.10 -1.68 14.47
C ILE A 226 2.15 -3.15 14.88
N VAL A 227 3.23 -3.87 14.53
CA VAL A 227 3.45 -5.28 14.94
C VAL A 227 3.49 -5.42 16.45
N MET A 228 4.26 -4.57 17.14
CA MET A 228 4.35 -4.59 18.60
C MET A 228 3.00 -4.31 19.26
N TYR A 229 2.24 -3.36 18.72
CA TYR A 229 0.91 -3.00 19.22
C TYR A 229 -0.06 -4.18 19.06
N ALA A 230 -0.12 -4.79 17.87
CA ALA A 230 -0.94 -5.98 17.62
C ALA A 230 -0.59 -7.12 18.59
N TYR A 231 0.70 -7.39 18.78
CA TYR A 231 1.18 -8.43 19.68
C TYR A 231 0.80 -8.18 21.14
N PHE A 232 1.03 -6.98 21.66
CA PHE A 232 0.75 -6.66 23.05
C PHE A 232 -0.74 -6.61 23.37
N LYS A 233 -1.56 -6.13 22.42
CA LYS A 233 -3.03 -6.16 22.51
C LYS A 233 -3.63 -7.54 22.20
N LYS A 234 -2.82 -8.50 21.72
CA LYS A 234 -3.24 -9.84 21.29
C LYS A 234 -4.36 -9.79 20.24
N LEU A 235 -4.21 -8.90 19.25
CA LEU A 235 -5.20 -8.77 18.19
C LEU A 235 -5.15 -9.99 17.26
N ASP A 236 -6.32 -10.41 16.78
CA ASP A 236 -6.46 -11.50 15.83
C ASP A 236 -6.19 -11.00 14.41
N TYR A 237 -5.09 -11.45 13.81
CA TYR A 237 -4.72 -11.09 12.45
C TYR A 237 -4.11 -12.27 11.71
N PHE A 238 -4.29 -12.26 10.40
CA PHE A 238 -3.71 -13.24 9.50
C PHE A 238 -2.30 -12.78 9.10
N SER A 239 -1.29 -13.63 9.33
CA SER A 239 0.12 -13.28 9.15
C SER A 239 0.75 -13.85 7.88
N THR A 240 0.09 -14.77 7.19
CA THR A 240 0.64 -15.40 5.99
C THR A 240 0.77 -14.38 4.87
N GLU A 241 1.89 -14.41 4.15
CA GLU A 241 2.08 -13.57 2.96
C GLU A 241 1.38 -14.18 1.73
N CYS A 242 0.95 -13.32 0.81
CA CYS A 242 0.32 -13.78 -0.42
C CYS A 242 1.30 -14.60 -1.28
N ILE A 243 0.88 -15.77 -1.75
CA ILE A 243 1.70 -16.70 -2.56
C ILE A 243 2.24 -16.07 -3.86
N TYR A 244 1.61 -15.00 -4.36
CA TYR A 244 2.05 -14.29 -5.57
C TYR A 244 2.91 -13.05 -5.29
N SER A 245 3.01 -12.61 -4.03
CA SER A 245 3.77 -11.43 -3.60
C SER A 245 5.29 -11.52 -3.79
N PRO A 246 5.97 -12.68 -3.61
CA PRO A 246 7.44 -12.75 -3.69
C PRO A 246 8.04 -12.26 -5.02
N ASN A 247 7.26 -12.28 -6.10
CA ASN A 247 7.70 -11.83 -7.42
C ASN A 247 7.56 -10.30 -7.63
N ALA A 248 7.18 -9.54 -6.60
CA ALA A 248 6.98 -8.10 -6.69
C ALA A 248 8.29 -7.31 -6.51
N TYR A 249 8.56 -6.38 -7.44
CA TYR A 249 9.72 -5.47 -7.38
C TYR A 249 9.81 -4.67 -6.07
N ARG A 250 8.68 -4.49 -5.37
CA ARG A 250 8.62 -3.80 -4.07
C ARG A 250 9.48 -4.48 -2.99
N GLY A 251 9.75 -5.79 -3.10
CA GLY A 251 10.59 -6.51 -2.15
C GLY A 251 11.99 -5.89 -1.98
N PHE A 252 12.64 -5.51 -3.09
CA PHE A 252 13.99 -4.89 -3.04
C PHE A 252 13.99 -3.54 -2.33
N ALA A 253 12.97 -2.70 -2.58
CA ALA A 253 12.86 -1.40 -1.91
C ALA A 253 12.65 -1.57 -0.39
N ARG A 254 11.86 -2.57 0.00
CA ARG A 254 11.61 -2.92 1.41
C ARG A 254 12.88 -3.35 2.12
N GLU A 255 13.66 -4.24 1.51
CA GLU A 255 14.94 -4.71 2.08
C GLU A 255 15.92 -3.55 2.26
N PHE A 256 16.06 -2.70 1.25
CA PHE A 256 16.93 -1.53 1.33
C PHE A 256 16.51 -0.55 2.43
N ILE A 257 15.22 -0.27 2.58
CA ILE A 257 14.72 0.60 3.66
C ILE A 257 14.98 0.00 5.04
N LYS A 258 14.84 -1.33 5.19
CA LYS A 258 15.18 -2.02 6.44
C LYS A 258 16.66 -1.88 6.78
N ASP A 259 17.55 -1.93 5.81
CA ASP A 259 18.97 -1.70 6.03
C ASP A 259 19.27 -0.26 6.43
N LEU A 260 18.63 0.73 5.79
CA LEU A 260 18.73 2.13 6.20
C LEU A 260 18.22 2.38 7.62
N GLU A 261 17.08 1.77 7.98
CA GLU A 261 16.49 1.88 9.32
C GLU A 261 17.43 1.30 10.39
N ARG A 262 18.12 0.19 10.11
CA ARG A 262 19.12 -0.40 11.03
C ARG A 262 20.28 0.56 11.29
N MET A 263 20.75 1.30 10.28
CA MET A 263 21.82 2.27 10.42
C MET A 263 21.35 3.54 11.13
N ARG A 264 20.17 4.05 10.74
CA ARG A 264 19.57 5.26 11.27
C ARG A 264 18.04 5.06 11.38
N PRO A 265 17.50 4.83 12.58
CA PRO A 265 16.08 4.54 12.75
C PRO A 265 15.13 5.63 12.20
N ARG A 266 15.59 6.88 12.17
CA ARG A 266 14.85 8.02 11.61
C ARG A 266 14.77 8.02 10.07
N ALA A 267 15.53 7.18 9.37
CA ALA A 267 15.62 7.17 7.91
C ALA A 267 14.26 7.06 7.20
N ILE A 268 13.33 6.26 7.74
CA ILE A 268 11.96 6.13 7.19
C ILE A 268 11.25 7.49 7.15
N LEU A 269 11.24 8.22 8.28
CA LEU A 269 10.62 9.55 8.36
C LEU A 269 11.39 10.60 7.56
N ASP A 270 12.73 10.52 7.55
CA ASP A 270 13.57 11.44 6.79
C ASP A 270 13.28 11.29 5.27
N ILE A 271 13.01 10.07 4.78
CA ILE A 271 12.57 9.81 3.39
C ILE A 271 11.17 10.41 3.12
N ILE A 272 10.21 10.21 4.03
CA ILE A 272 8.86 10.80 3.89
C ILE A 272 8.95 12.33 3.85
N THR A 273 9.68 12.92 4.80
CA THR A 273 9.92 14.36 4.89
C THR A 273 10.57 14.91 3.62
N SER A 274 11.53 14.16 3.05
CA SER A 274 12.14 14.51 1.76
C SER A 274 11.09 14.50 0.64
N GLY A 275 10.25 13.48 0.58
CA GLY A 275 9.14 13.40 -0.37
C GLY A 275 8.11 14.53 -0.25
N GLU A 276 7.83 15.00 0.97
CA GLU A 276 6.95 16.15 1.23
C GLU A 276 7.58 17.49 0.83
N ASN A 277 8.89 17.60 0.97
CA ASN A 277 9.63 18.82 0.66
C ASN A 277 10.09 18.92 -0.79
N PHE A 278 10.04 17.83 -1.57
CA PHE A 278 10.37 17.89 -2.99
C PHE A 278 9.48 18.91 -3.70
N ARG A 279 10.14 19.86 -4.37
CA ARG A 279 9.49 20.83 -5.24
C ARG A 279 9.61 20.33 -6.67
N ILE A 280 8.47 20.20 -7.32
CA ILE A 280 8.39 19.74 -8.70
C ILE A 280 8.36 20.95 -9.61
N SER A 281 9.15 20.92 -10.69
CA SER A 281 9.15 21.97 -11.69
C SER A 281 7.74 22.19 -12.23
N THR A 282 7.32 23.47 -12.34
CA THR A 282 6.04 23.88 -12.90
C THR A 282 5.86 23.47 -14.37
N THR A 283 6.95 23.18 -15.07
CA THR A 283 6.94 22.66 -16.45
C THR A 283 6.62 21.16 -16.53
N THR A 284 6.51 20.46 -15.40
CA THR A 284 6.23 19.02 -15.38
C THR A 284 4.78 18.78 -15.81
N ARG A 285 4.58 18.07 -16.92
CA ARG A 285 3.23 17.68 -17.35
C ARG A 285 2.60 16.74 -16.34
N MET A 286 1.64 17.25 -15.58
CA MET A 286 0.80 16.45 -14.70
C MET A 286 -0.32 15.80 -15.52
N PRO A 287 -0.66 14.53 -15.25
CA PRO A 287 -1.81 13.92 -15.87
C PRO A 287 -3.09 14.61 -15.38
N GLU A 288 -3.90 15.10 -16.31
CA GLU A 288 -5.23 15.62 -16.03
C GLU A 288 -6.13 14.52 -15.48
N GLN A 289 -6.92 14.86 -14.47
CA GLN A 289 -7.87 13.95 -13.86
C GLN A 289 -9.20 14.05 -14.61
N GLY A 290 -9.72 12.91 -15.07
CA GLY A 290 -11.03 12.79 -15.69
C GLY A 290 -11.73 11.52 -15.22
N THR A 291 -12.76 11.13 -15.96
CA THR A 291 -13.56 9.92 -15.68
C THR A 291 -13.43 8.93 -16.83
N CYS A 292 -13.33 7.65 -16.51
CA CYS A 292 -13.34 6.56 -17.48
C CYS A 292 -14.69 6.51 -18.20
N GLU A 293 -14.70 6.53 -19.53
CA GLU A 293 -15.95 6.47 -20.30
C GLU A 293 -16.70 5.14 -20.15
N ARG A 294 -16.00 4.04 -19.81
CA ARG A 294 -16.62 2.72 -19.66
C ARG A 294 -17.24 2.49 -18.28
N CYS A 295 -16.62 3.01 -17.22
CA CYS A 295 -17.04 2.68 -15.85
C CYS A 295 -17.27 3.88 -14.94
N GLY A 296 -17.08 5.11 -15.41
CA GLY A 296 -17.29 6.35 -14.63
C GLY A 296 -16.24 6.65 -13.56
N TYR A 297 -15.38 5.69 -13.18
CA TYR A 297 -14.35 5.90 -12.16
C TYR A 297 -13.18 6.78 -12.64
N ILE A 298 -12.48 7.39 -11.69
CA ILE A 298 -11.35 8.31 -11.94
C ILE A 298 -10.34 7.68 -12.90
N SER A 299 -9.98 8.44 -13.94
CA SER A 299 -8.92 8.08 -14.86
C SER A 299 -8.26 9.30 -15.47
N SER A 300 -6.95 9.20 -15.72
CA SER A 300 -6.22 10.19 -16.51
C SER A 300 -6.15 9.86 -18.01
N GLN A 301 -6.98 8.92 -18.46
CA GLN A 301 -7.06 8.39 -19.82
C GLN A 301 -8.52 8.13 -20.14
N LYS A 302 -8.86 8.05 -21.43
CA LYS A 302 -10.23 7.73 -21.90
C LYS A 302 -10.80 6.47 -21.24
N LEU A 303 -9.98 5.43 -21.14
CA LEU A 303 -10.28 4.20 -20.43
C LEU A 303 -9.32 4.01 -19.25
N CYS A 304 -9.87 3.69 -18.08
CA CYS A 304 -9.05 3.39 -16.91
C CYS A 304 -8.27 2.09 -17.09
N LYS A 305 -7.16 1.99 -16.35
CA LYS A 305 -6.27 0.83 -16.42
C LYS A 305 -7.00 -0.48 -16.13
N ALA A 306 -7.97 -0.48 -15.21
CA ALA A 306 -8.76 -1.67 -14.90
C ALA A 306 -9.59 -2.11 -16.11
N CYS A 307 -10.30 -1.19 -16.77
CA CYS A 307 -11.06 -1.50 -17.98
C CYS A 307 -10.18 -2.01 -19.12
N VAL A 308 -8.99 -1.43 -19.31
CA VAL A 308 -8.04 -1.90 -20.34
C VAL A 308 -7.51 -3.30 -20.04
N LEU A 309 -7.11 -3.56 -18.79
CA LEU A 309 -6.62 -4.88 -18.37
C LEU A 309 -7.71 -5.95 -18.48
N LEU A 310 -8.93 -5.63 -18.07
CA LEU A 310 -10.08 -6.55 -18.16
C LEU A 310 -10.44 -6.86 -19.62
N ASP A 311 -10.42 -5.85 -20.50
CA ASP A 311 -10.63 -6.03 -21.94
C ASP A 311 -9.55 -6.95 -22.54
N GLY A 312 -8.30 -6.77 -22.12
CA GLY A 312 -7.18 -7.64 -22.48
C GLY A 312 -7.39 -9.09 -22.06
N LEU A 313 -7.84 -9.33 -20.82
CA LEU A 313 -8.15 -10.67 -20.33
C LEU A 313 -9.28 -11.33 -21.13
N ASN A 314 -10.40 -10.62 -21.33
CA ASN A 314 -11.58 -11.15 -22.02
C ASN A 314 -11.32 -11.45 -23.51
N ARG A 315 -10.35 -10.78 -24.13
CA ARG A 315 -9.95 -11.00 -25.53
C ARG A 315 -8.78 -11.98 -25.70
N GLY A 316 -8.27 -12.57 -24.62
CA GLY A 316 -7.08 -13.42 -24.67
C GLY A 316 -5.78 -12.66 -25.01
N LEU A 317 -5.75 -11.34 -24.80
CA LEU A 317 -4.62 -10.46 -25.03
C LEU A 317 -4.11 -9.87 -23.69
N PRO A 318 -3.60 -10.69 -22.76
CA PRO A 318 -3.28 -10.24 -21.39
C PRO A 318 -2.14 -9.22 -21.31
N LYS A 319 -1.33 -9.08 -22.37
CA LYS A 319 -0.30 -8.04 -22.45
C LYS A 319 -0.88 -6.66 -22.75
N LEU A 320 -2.15 -6.58 -23.18
CA LEU A 320 -2.83 -5.32 -23.45
C LEU A 320 -2.91 -4.51 -22.16
N GLY A 321 -2.21 -3.38 -22.13
CA GLY A 321 -2.16 -2.53 -20.95
C GLY A 321 -1.12 -2.94 -19.90
N ILE A 322 -0.13 -3.78 -20.20
CA ILE A 322 1.07 -3.90 -19.35
C ILE A 322 2.16 -2.97 -19.92
N GLY A 323 2.63 -1.98 -19.13
CA GLY A 323 3.59 -0.94 -19.57
C GLY A 323 3.00 0.48 -19.72
N ARG A 324 3.87 1.48 -19.96
CA ARG A 324 3.47 2.87 -20.27
C ARG A 324 2.97 2.92 -21.73
N THR A 325 1.65 3.10 -21.88
CA THR A 325 0.89 3.48 -23.08
C THR A 325 1.63 3.46 -24.43
N ALA A 326 1.43 2.39 -25.21
CA ALA A 326 1.20 2.58 -26.63
C ALA A 326 -0.27 3.01 -26.79
N LYS A 327 -0.52 4.07 -27.56
CA LYS A 327 -1.87 4.58 -27.89
C LYS A 327 -2.75 3.41 -28.35
N VAL A 328 -3.82 3.12 -27.62
CA VAL A 328 -4.91 2.30 -28.17
C VAL A 328 -5.82 3.27 -28.92
N GLY A 329 -5.56 3.44 -30.21
CA GLY A 329 -6.44 4.15 -31.14
C GLY A 329 -7.69 3.30 -31.42
N ALA A 330 -8.83 3.97 -31.48
CA ALA A 330 -10.10 3.37 -31.87
C ALA A 330 -10.15 3.14 -33.39
N GLY A 331 -10.61 1.94 -33.80
CA GLY A 331 -11.39 1.67 -35.02
C GLY A 331 -10.64 1.56 -36.35
N ALA A 332 -10.75 0.38 -36.99
CA ALA A 332 -11.20 0.26 -38.38
C ALA A 332 -11.42 -1.22 -38.75
N ASP A 333 -12.68 -1.54 -39.06
CA ASP A 333 -13.08 -2.67 -39.90
C ASP A 333 -12.45 -2.56 -41.30
N GLY A 334 -12.32 -3.70 -42.00
CA GLY A 334 -12.19 -3.71 -43.46
C GLY A 334 -10.94 -4.41 -44.03
N SER A 335 -11.19 -5.56 -44.65
CA SER A 335 -10.43 -6.24 -45.72
C SER A 335 -9.34 -5.45 -46.46
N GLY A 336 -8.17 -6.07 -46.68
CA GLY A 336 -7.18 -5.58 -47.64
C GLY A 336 -5.85 -6.34 -47.64
N GLU A 337 -5.78 -7.38 -48.47
CA GLU A 337 -4.65 -7.96 -49.22
C GLU A 337 -3.20 -7.98 -48.68
N GLN A 338 -2.61 -9.17 -48.81
CA GLN A 338 -1.19 -9.47 -48.80
C GLN A 338 -0.40 -8.61 -49.79
N GLN A 339 0.77 -8.10 -49.39
CA GLN A 339 1.96 -8.10 -50.25
C GLN A 339 3.23 -7.89 -49.40
N GLY A 340 4.15 -8.85 -49.52
CA GLY A 340 5.44 -8.82 -48.85
C GLY A 340 6.44 -7.91 -49.56
N LYS A 341 7.50 -7.52 -48.83
CA LYS A 341 8.81 -7.18 -49.40
C LYS A 341 9.90 -7.29 -48.32
N ARG A 342 10.80 -8.24 -48.54
CA ARG A 342 12.14 -8.35 -47.93
C ARG A 342 13.03 -7.21 -48.44
N ALA A 343 13.86 -6.64 -47.58
CA ALA A 343 15.15 -6.02 -47.91
C ALA A 343 15.97 -5.96 -46.60
N GLU A 344 16.84 -6.94 -46.36
CA GLU A 344 18.28 -6.94 -46.68
C GLU A 344 19.17 -6.25 -45.64
N ARG A 345 19.99 -7.09 -45.01
CA ARG A 345 21.15 -6.75 -44.18
C ARG A 345 22.22 -6.08 -45.03
N ARG A 346 22.93 -5.09 -44.47
CA ARG A 346 24.37 -4.91 -44.75
C ARG A 346 25.11 -4.28 -43.57
N ASN A 347 26.07 -5.08 -43.10
CA ASN A 347 27.26 -4.81 -42.29
C ASN A 347 27.80 -3.37 -42.30
N ARG A 348 28.30 -2.95 -41.13
CA ARG A 348 29.68 -2.44 -40.99
C ARG A 348 30.24 -2.78 -39.60
N SER A 349 31.23 -3.68 -39.62
CA SER A 349 32.39 -3.79 -38.73
C SER A 349 33.04 -2.40 -38.51
N SER A 350 33.83 -2.07 -37.51
CA SER A 350 34.65 -2.75 -36.49
C SER A 350 35.33 -1.60 -35.74
N LEU A 351 35.63 -1.74 -34.45
CA LEU A 351 36.91 -1.33 -33.86
C LEU A 351 36.95 -1.72 -32.38
N GLN A 352 37.93 -2.57 -32.07
CA GLN A 352 38.39 -2.92 -30.74
C GLN A 352 39.00 -1.67 -30.07
N GLY A 353 38.73 -1.50 -28.78
CA GLY A 353 39.40 -0.54 -27.89
C GLY A 353 39.54 -1.15 -26.51
N LYS A 354 40.77 -1.26 -26.03
CA LYS A 354 41.25 -2.06 -24.91
C LYS A 354 40.84 -1.51 -23.54
N HIS A 355 40.88 -2.41 -22.57
CA HIS A 355 41.08 -2.26 -21.12
C HIS A 355 41.40 -0.85 -20.57
N GLY A 356 40.65 -0.49 -19.54
CA GLY A 356 41.06 0.45 -18.50
C GLY A 356 40.26 0.18 -17.22
N ASN A 357 40.91 -0.49 -16.27
CA ASN A 357 40.54 -0.46 -14.86
C ASN A 357 40.45 1.00 -14.41
N LEU A 358 39.52 1.33 -13.52
CA LEU A 358 39.73 2.31 -12.44
C LEU A 358 38.54 2.26 -11.48
N ASP A 359 38.87 1.88 -10.25
CA ASP A 359 38.10 2.07 -9.03
C ASP A 359 37.66 3.53 -8.88
N PHE A 360 36.40 3.75 -8.48
CA PHE A 360 35.95 4.64 -7.40
C PHE A 360 34.47 4.43 -7.11
#